data_AF-A0A1J3JYH5-F1
#
_entry.id   AF-A0A1J3JYH5-F1
#
_cell.length_a   1.000
_cell.length_b   1.000
_cell.length_c   1.000
_cell.angle_alpha   90.00
_cell.angle_beta   90.00
_cell.angle_gamma   90.00
#
_symmetry.space_group_name_H-M   'P 1'
#
loop_
_entity.id
_entity.type
_entity.pdbx_description
1 polymer ?
#
loop_
_entity_poly.entity_id
_entity_poly.type
_entity_poly.pdbx_seq_one_letter_code
_entity_poly.pdbx_strand_id
1 'polypeptide(L)'
;MKLIVNFLAHNKAPFTVNIYPFLSLYLSSDFPFDYAFFNGQNTVNDNGVTYTNVFDANFDTLLASLKALGHGDMTVIVGEVGWPTDGDKNANIPNAERFYEGLLSKLAGNRGTPLCPGYIEVYLFGFIDEDAKSIAPGNFERHWGIFKYDGQPKFPADLSGEGQKKNILTGAQSVEYLQSQWCMLNPNGYSFSNNTNQLGDNVNYACTFSDCTALGFGSSCGNLDEAGNASYAFNMYFQVQNQKAEACDFEGLAMITTRNISREECNFPIQIGDPTSGHCDHNMYGSIMGLSLVSMLVLFMAL
;
A
#
# COMPACT_ATOMS: atom_id res chain seq x y z
N MET A 1 16.26 23.01 11.78
CA MET A 1 15.44 23.75 10.80
C MET A 1 16.12 25.00 10.24
N LYS A 2 16.40 26.07 11.02
CA LYS A 2 16.98 27.34 10.47
C LYS A 2 18.21 27.15 9.57
N LEU A 3 19.18 26.31 9.99
CA LEU A 3 20.38 26.02 9.20
C LEU A 3 20.06 25.38 7.84
N ILE A 4 19.11 24.44 7.81
CA ILE A 4 18.68 23.74 6.59
C ILE A 4 17.99 24.71 5.64
N VAL A 5 17.04 25.51 6.15
CA VAL A 5 16.33 26.53 5.35
C VAL A 5 17.33 27.53 4.76
N ASN A 6 18.26 28.06 5.55
CA ASN A 6 19.28 28.98 5.05
C ASN A 6 20.18 28.33 4.00
N PHE A 7 20.54 27.06 4.16
CA PHE A 7 21.33 26.32 3.18
C PHE A 7 20.57 26.16 1.85
N LEU A 8 19.29 25.76 1.90
CA LEU A 8 18.45 25.64 0.70
C LEU A 8 18.30 27.00 0.00
N ALA A 9 18.01 28.07 0.75
CA ALA A 9 17.89 29.42 0.22
C ALA A 9 19.18 29.89 -0.47
N HIS A 10 20.34 29.68 0.17
CA HIS A 10 21.64 30.05 -0.39
C HIS A 10 21.93 29.36 -1.74
N ASN A 11 21.43 28.13 -1.90
CA ASN A 11 21.59 27.33 -3.11
C ASN A 11 20.40 27.43 -4.07
N LYS A 12 19.40 28.28 -3.80
CA LYS A 12 18.14 28.39 -4.58
C LYS A 12 17.41 27.05 -4.75
N ALA A 13 17.50 26.19 -3.74
CA ALA A 13 16.82 24.90 -3.71
C ALA A 13 15.41 25.04 -3.11
N PRO A 14 14.43 24.23 -3.57
CA PRO A 14 13.10 24.23 -2.98
C PRO A 14 13.10 23.61 -1.57
N PHE A 15 12.05 23.91 -0.81
CA PHE A 15 11.72 23.20 0.42
C PHE A 15 10.65 22.14 0.12
N THR A 16 10.98 20.87 0.33
CA THR A 16 10.03 19.78 0.17
C THR A 16 9.34 19.47 1.50
N VAL A 17 8.02 19.36 1.50
CA VAL A 17 7.20 19.02 2.67
C VAL A 17 6.20 17.92 2.35
N ASN A 18 5.92 17.06 3.32
CA ASN A 18 4.89 16.03 3.20
C ASN A 18 3.66 16.50 3.96
N ILE A 19 2.49 16.46 3.33
CA ILE A 19 1.23 16.97 3.90
C ILE A 19 0.18 15.87 3.86
N TYR A 20 -0.24 15.42 5.03
CA TYR A 20 -1.19 14.31 5.16
C TYR A 20 -2.44 14.71 5.96
N PRO A 21 -3.50 15.22 5.28
CA PRO A 21 -4.78 15.52 5.91
C PRO A 21 -5.40 14.34 6.68
N PHE A 22 -5.20 13.11 6.20
CA PHE A 22 -5.61 11.88 6.88
C PHE A 22 -5.10 11.81 8.33
N LEU A 23 -3.83 12.19 8.58
CA LEU A 23 -3.23 12.08 9.92
C LEU A 23 -3.93 12.98 10.93
N SER A 24 -4.58 14.07 10.51
CA SER A 24 -5.38 14.91 11.41
C SER A 24 -6.58 14.15 11.99
N LEU A 25 -7.22 13.29 11.19
CA LEU A 25 -8.33 12.43 11.65
C LEU A 25 -7.84 11.25 12.49
N TYR A 26 -6.65 10.73 12.16
CA TYR A 26 -6.04 9.62 12.90
C TYR A 26 -5.58 10.05 14.30
N LEU A 27 -4.94 11.22 14.41
CA LEU A 27 -4.34 11.70 15.65
C LEU A 27 -5.34 12.41 16.58
N SER A 28 -6.49 12.85 16.07
CA SER A 28 -7.48 13.61 16.83
C SER A 28 -8.91 13.22 16.45
N SER A 29 -9.62 12.55 17.36
CA SER A 29 -11.03 12.17 17.19
C SER A 29 -11.97 13.36 17.01
N ASP A 30 -11.59 14.52 17.55
CA ASP A 30 -12.40 15.74 17.53
C ASP A 30 -12.06 16.63 16.33
N PHE A 31 -11.16 16.19 15.44
CA PHE A 31 -10.83 16.93 14.25
C PHE A 31 -12.06 17.02 13.33
N PRO A 32 -12.41 18.20 12.78
CA PRO A 32 -13.59 18.33 11.93
C PRO A 32 -13.45 17.47 10.67
N PHE A 33 -14.22 16.39 10.58
CA PHE A 33 -14.07 15.37 9.53
C PHE A 33 -14.01 15.97 8.12
N ASP A 34 -14.97 16.83 7.76
CA ASP A 34 -15.04 17.41 6.42
C ASP A 34 -13.91 18.40 6.11
N TYR A 35 -13.22 18.92 7.13
CA TYR A 35 -12.07 19.82 6.96
C TYR A 35 -10.81 19.07 6.48
N ALA A 36 -10.77 17.75 6.61
CA ALA A 36 -9.72 16.92 6.01
C ALA A 36 -9.86 16.80 4.48
N PHE A 37 -11.00 17.22 3.92
CA PHE A 37 -11.33 17.16 2.49
C PHE A 37 -11.51 18.56 1.89
N PHE A 38 -11.78 18.64 0.58
CA PHE A 38 -11.80 19.88 -0.19
C PHE A 38 -13.21 20.44 -0.46
N ASN A 39 -14.21 20.01 0.31
CA ASN A 39 -15.63 20.34 0.06
C ASN A 39 -16.06 21.70 0.66
N GLY A 40 -15.21 22.31 1.49
CA GLY A 40 -15.38 23.67 2.02
C GLY A 40 -16.53 23.91 2.98
N GLN A 41 -17.09 22.86 3.60
CA GLN A 41 -18.19 23.00 4.57
C GLN A 41 -17.73 23.50 5.94
N ASN A 42 -16.51 23.15 6.35
CA ASN A 42 -15.90 23.64 7.58
C ASN A 42 -14.81 24.67 7.22
N THR A 43 -14.84 25.82 7.89
CA THR A 43 -13.83 26.86 7.68
C THR A 43 -13.15 27.25 8.98
N VAL A 44 -11.86 27.52 8.89
CA VAL A 44 -11.04 28.06 9.98
C VAL A 44 -10.56 29.43 9.54
N ASN A 45 -10.82 30.45 10.37
CA ASN A 45 -10.25 31.78 10.17
C ASN A 45 -9.00 31.93 11.05
N ASP A 46 -7.86 32.15 10.41
CA ASP A 46 -6.60 32.48 11.07
C ASP A 46 -6.22 33.91 10.67
N ASN A 47 -6.41 34.86 11.59
CA ASN A 47 -6.04 36.26 11.43
C ASN A 47 -6.55 36.92 10.12
N GLY A 48 -7.79 36.62 9.73
CA GLY A 48 -8.41 37.16 8.52
C GLY A 48 -8.19 36.32 7.25
N VAL A 49 -7.40 35.25 7.32
CA VAL A 49 -7.26 34.26 6.25
C VAL A 49 -8.21 33.09 6.54
N THR A 50 -9.07 32.78 5.59
CA THR A 50 -10.04 31.69 5.73
C THR A 50 -9.58 30.46 4.98
N TYR A 51 -9.39 29.36 5.70
CA TYR A 51 -9.06 28.05 5.15
C TYR A 51 -10.30 27.16 5.13
N THR A 52 -10.53 26.48 4.01
CA THR A 52 -11.69 25.59 3.78
C THR A 52 -11.32 24.11 3.88
N ASN A 53 -10.03 23.81 3.97
CA ASN A 53 -9.46 22.47 4.11
C ASN A 53 -8.10 22.56 4.84
N VAL A 54 -7.69 21.46 5.47
CA VAL A 54 -6.44 21.40 6.25
C VAL A 54 -5.18 21.32 5.39
N PHE A 55 -5.28 20.86 4.14
CA PHE A 55 -4.14 20.86 3.22
C PHE A 55 -3.63 22.28 2.99
N ASP A 56 -4.53 23.22 2.69
CA ASP A 56 -4.19 24.63 2.50
C ASP A 56 -3.63 25.26 3.78
N ALA A 57 -4.24 24.96 4.93
CA ALA A 57 -3.78 25.48 6.21
C ALA A 57 -2.37 24.99 6.57
N ASN A 58 -2.07 23.70 6.34
CA ASN A 58 -0.74 23.14 6.59
C ASN A 58 0.31 23.73 5.65
N PHE A 59 -0.01 23.87 4.36
CA PHE A 59 0.88 24.47 3.38
C PHE A 59 1.20 25.94 3.74
N ASP A 60 0.18 26.72 4.07
CA ASP A 60 0.36 28.14 4.42
C ASP A 60 1.02 28.34 5.79
N THR A 61 0.88 27.38 6.72
CA THR A 61 1.65 27.36 7.97
C THR A 61 3.15 27.24 7.69
N LEU A 62 3.56 26.42 6.72
CA LEU A 62 4.95 26.34 6.28
C LEU A 62 5.40 27.66 5.65
N LEU A 63 4.61 28.26 4.76
CA LEU A 63 4.95 29.54 4.13
C LEU A 63 5.13 30.66 5.16
N ALA A 64 4.22 30.75 6.14
CA ALA A 64 4.33 31.71 7.23
C ALA A 64 5.62 31.48 8.05
N SER A 65 5.97 30.22 8.29
CA SER A 65 7.21 29.84 8.99
C SER A 65 8.48 30.22 8.20
N LEU A 66 8.50 29.98 6.90
CA LEU A 66 9.60 30.36 6.00
C LEU A 66 9.75 31.88 5.91
N LYS A 67 8.63 32.60 5.80
CA LYS A 67 8.59 34.07 5.82
C LYS A 67 9.14 34.64 7.12
N ALA A 68 8.81 34.04 8.27
CA ALA A 68 9.36 34.44 9.57
C ALA A 68 10.88 34.25 9.68
N LEU A 69 11.47 33.39 8.84
CA LEU A 69 12.92 33.20 8.71
C LEU A 69 13.57 34.08 7.63
N GLY A 70 12.79 34.91 6.93
CA GLY A 70 13.25 35.78 5.85
C GLY A 70 13.28 35.13 4.46
N HIS A 71 12.68 33.95 4.30
CA HIS A 71 12.69 33.18 3.04
C HIS A 71 11.26 32.93 2.52
N GLY A 72 10.42 33.95 2.54
CA GLY A 72 9.01 33.83 2.13
C GLY A 72 8.79 33.61 0.64
N ASP A 73 9.83 33.77 -0.18
CA ASP A 73 9.88 33.53 -1.62
C ASP A 73 10.45 32.15 -1.99
N MET A 74 10.82 31.34 -1.00
CA MET A 74 11.33 29.99 -1.21
C MET A 74 10.27 29.11 -1.88
N THR A 75 10.63 28.48 -2.99
CA THR A 75 9.78 27.50 -3.67
C THR A 75 9.49 26.32 -2.74
N VAL A 76 8.22 25.92 -2.65
CA VAL A 76 7.78 24.76 -1.88
C VAL A 76 7.27 23.69 -2.83
N ILE A 77 7.65 22.44 -2.56
CA ILE A 77 7.15 21.24 -3.23
C ILE A 77 6.44 20.39 -2.19
N VAL A 78 5.24 19.90 -2.49
CA VAL A 78 4.60 18.86 -1.67
C VAL A 78 5.16 17.52 -2.14
N GLY A 79 6.09 16.97 -1.37
CA GLY A 79 6.80 15.73 -1.70
C GLY A 79 5.95 14.48 -1.53
N GLU A 80 4.99 14.52 -0.61
CA GLU A 80 4.04 13.43 -0.39
C GLU A 80 2.69 14.00 0.05
N VAL A 81 1.63 13.52 -0.58
CA VAL A 81 0.24 13.70 -0.14
C VAL A 81 -0.60 12.52 -0.62
N GLY A 82 -1.52 12.04 0.21
CA GLY A 82 -2.38 10.94 -0.16
C GLY A 82 -3.43 10.64 0.89
N TRP A 83 -4.13 9.54 0.67
CA TRP A 83 -5.10 8.99 1.61
C TRP A 83 -5.04 7.45 1.56
N PRO A 84 -4.81 6.77 2.70
CA PRO A 84 -4.76 5.32 2.73
C PRO A 84 -6.16 4.71 2.57
N THR A 85 -6.26 3.51 2.01
CA THR A 85 -7.56 2.89 1.71
C THR A 85 -7.96 1.75 2.62
N ASP A 86 -7.12 1.41 3.61
CA ASP A 86 -7.38 0.36 4.59
C ASP A 86 -6.48 0.57 5.83
N GLY A 87 -6.66 -0.21 6.89
CA GLY A 87 -5.82 -0.18 8.08
C GLY A 87 -6.24 0.83 9.16
N ASP A 88 -7.32 1.57 8.95
CA ASP A 88 -7.97 2.47 9.93
C ASP A 88 -9.43 2.75 9.51
N LYS A 89 -10.31 3.06 10.47
CA LYS A 89 -11.73 3.38 10.19
C LYS A 89 -11.94 4.49 9.14
N ASN A 90 -11.02 5.44 9.03
CA ASN A 90 -11.07 6.55 8.07
C ASN A 90 -10.23 6.26 6.81
N ALA A 91 -9.41 5.22 6.83
CA ALA A 91 -8.64 4.73 5.69
C ALA A 91 -9.51 3.73 4.91
N ASN A 92 -10.27 4.22 3.94
CA ASN A 92 -11.18 3.42 3.15
C ASN A 92 -11.34 3.99 1.74
N ILE A 93 -11.80 3.15 0.80
CA ILE A 93 -11.97 3.53 -0.61
C ILE A 93 -12.85 4.78 -0.78
N PRO A 94 -14.04 4.90 -0.16
CA PRO A 94 -14.88 6.09 -0.32
C PRO A 94 -14.18 7.40 0.11
N ASN A 95 -13.43 7.39 1.21
CA ASN A 95 -12.70 8.57 1.65
C ASN A 95 -11.51 8.88 0.76
N ALA A 96 -10.79 7.86 0.27
CA ALA A 96 -9.70 8.07 -0.67
C ALA A 96 -10.20 8.70 -1.98
N GLU A 97 -11.29 8.16 -2.57
CA GLU A 97 -11.93 8.75 -3.75
C GLU A 97 -12.28 10.22 -3.53
N ARG A 98 -12.99 10.51 -2.43
CA ARG A 98 -13.37 11.88 -2.05
C ARG A 98 -12.16 12.80 -1.92
N PHE A 99 -11.07 12.30 -1.33
CA PHE A 99 -9.84 13.07 -1.15
C PHE A 99 -9.17 13.40 -2.48
N TYR A 100 -8.95 12.38 -3.32
CA TYR A 100 -8.27 12.55 -4.61
C TYR A 100 -9.11 13.37 -5.60
N GLU A 101 -10.43 13.20 -5.65
CA GLU A 101 -11.30 14.05 -6.47
C GLU A 101 -11.16 15.54 -6.11
N GLY A 102 -11.16 15.84 -4.80
CA GLY A 102 -11.00 17.20 -4.30
C GLY A 102 -9.63 17.80 -4.58
N LEU A 103 -8.57 17.04 -4.30
CA LEU A 103 -7.19 17.45 -4.53
C LEU A 103 -6.91 17.68 -6.01
N LEU A 104 -7.24 16.71 -6.86
CA LEU A 104 -6.97 16.78 -8.29
C LEU A 104 -7.77 17.91 -8.96
N SER A 105 -9.03 18.10 -8.59
CA SER A 105 -9.84 19.23 -9.08
C SER A 105 -9.24 20.59 -8.69
N LYS A 106 -8.70 20.70 -7.48
CA LYS A 106 -8.00 21.91 -7.01
C LYS A 106 -6.75 22.19 -7.84
N LEU A 107 -5.93 21.16 -8.08
CA LEU A 107 -4.68 21.26 -8.84
C LEU A 107 -4.96 21.60 -10.31
N ALA A 108 -5.92 20.93 -10.95
CA ALA A 108 -6.36 21.21 -12.31
C ALA A 108 -6.86 22.65 -12.49
N GLY A 109 -7.58 23.15 -11.49
CA GLY A 109 -8.05 24.54 -11.44
C GLY A 109 -6.98 25.58 -11.10
N ASN A 110 -5.73 25.16 -10.87
CA ASN A 110 -4.60 26.02 -10.49
C ASN A 110 -4.93 26.98 -9.33
N ARG A 111 -5.71 26.50 -8.33
CA ARG A 111 -6.29 27.38 -7.30
C ARG A 111 -5.26 27.85 -6.28
N GLY A 112 -4.19 27.08 -6.06
CA GLY A 112 -3.21 27.34 -5.00
C GLY A 112 -3.82 27.36 -3.60
N THR A 113 -3.14 27.96 -2.65
CA THR A 113 -3.64 28.21 -1.28
C THR A 113 -3.97 29.69 -1.07
N PRO A 114 -4.63 30.08 0.03
CA PRO A 114 -4.89 31.50 0.32
C PRO A 114 -3.64 32.40 0.32
N LEU A 115 -2.48 31.93 0.82
CA LEU A 115 -1.23 32.70 0.81
C LEU A 115 -0.32 32.43 -0.40
N CYS A 116 -0.58 31.37 -1.16
CA CYS A 116 0.15 31.03 -2.39
C CYS A 116 -0.84 30.63 -3.51
N PRO A 117 -1.55 31.61 -4.10
CA PRO A 117 -2.48 31.33 -5.20
C PRO A 117 -1.72 30.90 -6.45
N GLY A 118 -2.29 29.95 -7.20
CA GLY A 118 -1.71 29.45 -8.45
C GLY A 118 -1.14 28.03 -8.33
N TYR A 119 -0.03 27.82 -9.03
CA TYR A 119 0.56 26.50 -9.23
C TYR A 119 1.27 26.01 -7.98
N ILE A 120 1.02 24.75 -7.62
CA ILE A 120 1.73 24.03 -6.56
C ILE A 120 2.19 22.70 -7.16
N GLU A 121 3.48 22.39 -7.00
CA GLU A 121 4.02 21.10 -7.38
C GLU A 121 3.73 20.07 -6.27
N VAL A 122 3.11 18.96 -6.66
CA VAL A 122 2.59 17.95 -5.73
C VAL A 122 2.90 16.54 -6.24
N TYR A 123 3.46 15.71 -5.36
CA TYR A 123 3.70 14.30 -5.59
C TYR A 123 2.75 13.47 -4.74
N LEU A 124 1.97 12.61 -5.39
CA LEU A 124 1.03 11.71 -4.70
C LEU A 124 1.79 10.56 -4.05
N PHE A 125 1.36 10.17 -2.85
CA PHE A 125 1.90 9.05 -2.10
C PHE A 125 0.78 8.04 -1.78
N GLY A 126 0.88 6.75 -2.09
CA GLY A 126 1.93 6.03 -2.84
C GLY A 126 1.43 5.55 -4.21
N PHE A 127 2.33 5.03 -5.04
CA PHE A 127 1.93 4.43 -6.33
C PHE A 127 1.26 3.06 -6.11
N ILE A 128 1.90 2.17 -5.37
CA ILE A 128 1.40 0.84 -5.00
C ILE A 128 1.31 0.71 -3.48
N ASP A 129 0.51 -0.23 -2.99
CA ASP A 129 0.57 -0.69 -1.60
C ASP A 129 1.92 -1.37 -1.32
N GLU A 130 2.53 -1.06 -0.18
CA GLU A 130 3.87 -1.50 0.21
C GLU A 130 3.78 -2.44 1.42
N ASP A 131 3.57 -3.73 1.16
CA ASP A 131 3.32 -4.76 2.18
C ASP A 131 4.50 -5.01 3.15
N ALA A 132 5.71 -4.59 2.79
CA ALA A 132 6.90 -4.63 3.63
C ALA A 132 7.14 -3.34 4.45
N LYS A 133 6.30 -2.30 4.29
CA LYS A 133 6.45 -1.02 5.00
C LYS A 133 6.26 -1.20 6.51
N SER A 134 7.00 -0.42 7.29
CA SER A 134 6.89 -0.41 8.75
C SER A 134 5.52 0.08 9.17
N ILE A 135 4.87 -0.66 10.07
CA ILE A 135 3.55 -0.34 10.62
C ILE A 135 3.62 0.41 11.96
N ALA A 136 4.82 0.88 12.37
CA ALA A 136 5.00 1.57 13.64
C ALA A 136 4.09 2.81 13.80
N PRO A 137 3.82 3.61 12.74
CA PRO A 137 2.81 4.67 12.79
C PRO A 137 1.35 4.17 12.86
N GLY A 138 1.06 2.98 12.33
CA GLY A 138 -0.27 2.37 12.29
C GLY A 138 -0.43 1.37 11.14
N ASN A 139 -1.50 0.57 11.19
CA ASN A 139 -1.80 -0.44 10.18
C ASN A 139 -2.03 0.15 8.78
N PHE A 140 -2.51 1.39 8.69
CA PHE A 140 -2.75 2.11 7.43
C PHE A 140 -1.48 2.32 6.58
N GLU A 141 -0.28 2.19 7.16
CA GLU A 141 0.99 2.46 6.48
C GLU A 141 1.24 1.59 5.24
N ARG A 142 0.59 0.43 5.13
CA ARG A 142 0.76 -0.46 3.97
C ARG A 142 -0.28 -0.21 2.86
N HIS A 143 -1.19 0.76 3.05
CA HIS A 143 -2.40 0.93 2.23
C HIS A 143 -2.50 2.27 1.51
N TRP A 144 -1.37 2.98 1.34
CA TRP A 144 -1.30 4.30 0.70
C TRP A 144 -1.37 4.26 -0.83
N GLY A 145 -1.21 3.09 -1.45
CA GLY A 145 -1.20 2.94 -2.90
C GLY A 145 -2.53 3.38 -3.53
N ILE A 146 -2.44 4.06 -4.67
CA ILE A 146 -3.60 4.22 -5.59
C ILE A 146 -3.81 2.94 -6.43
N PHE A 147 -2.75 2.12 -6.58
CA PHE A 147 -2.79 0.77 -7.11
C PHE A 147 -2.54 -0.26 -6.01
N LYS A 148 -3.06 -1.47 -6.21
CA LYS A 148 -2.69 -2.66 -5.41
C LYS A 148 -1.29 -3.13 -5.78
N TYR A 149 -0.77 -4.13 -5.06
CA TYR A 149 0.52 -4.78 -5.34
C TYR A 149 0.64 -5.34 -6.78
N ASP A 150 -0.49 -5.68 -7.41
CA ASP A 150 -0.57 -6.23 -8.77
C ASP A 150 -0.74 -5.16 -9.86
N GLY A 151 -0.67 -3.88 -9.50
CA GLY A 151 -0.86 -2.77 -10.43
C GLY A 151 -2.31 -2.58 -10.88
N GLN A 152 -3.30 -3.25 -10.28
CA GLN A 152 -4.71 -2.94 -10.51
C GLN A 152 -5.13 -1.71 -9.69
N PRO A 153 -5.92 -0.78 -10.25
CA PRO A 153 -6.36 0.41 -9.53
C PRO A 153 -7.28 0.02 -8.37
N LYS A 154 -7.15 0.71 -7.23
CA LYS A 154 -7.99 0.47 -6.05
C LYS A 154 -9.34 1.17 -6.15
N PHE A 155 -9.38 2.28 -6.86
CA PHE A 155 -10.57 3.07 -7.13
C PHE A 155 -10.41 3.83 -8.46
N PRO A 156 -11.52 4.22 -9.12
CA PRO A 156 -11.47 5.13 -10.25
C PRO A 156 -10.93 6.50 -9.82
N ALA A 157 -9.87 6.98 -10.45
CA ALA A 157 -9.40 8.35 -10.28
C ALA A 157 -9.05 8.99 -11.63
N ASP A 158 -9.57 10.20 -11.87
CA ASP A 158 -9.22 11.05 -13.01
C ASP A 158 -8.02 11.93 -12.64
N LEU A 159 -6.82 11.51 -13.04
CA LEU A 159 -5.59 12.23 -12.71
C LEU A 159 -5.51 13.63 -13.33
N SER A 160 -6.35 13.94 -14.33
CA SER A 160 -6.42 15.29 -14.89
C SER A 160 -7.15 16.27 -13.96
N GLY A 161 -8.02 15.79 -13.07
CA GLY A 161 -8.86 16.63 -12.22
C GLY A 161 -9.91 17.47 -12.96
N GLU A 162 -10.06 17.28 -14.27
CA GLU A 162 -10.99 18.05 -15.12
C GLU A 162 -12.41 17.48 -15.13
N GLY A 163 -12.66 16.36 -14.44
CA GLY A 163 -13.95 15.67 -14.43
C GLY A 163 -14.25 14.98 -15.77
N GLN A 164 -13.22 14.76 -16.59
CA GLN A 164 -13.34 14.05 -17.85
C GLN A 164 -12.90 12.61 -17.63
N LYS A 165 -13.81 11.64 -17.82
CA LYS A 165 -13.54 10.19 -17.73
C LYS A 165 -12.51 9.64 -18.73
N LYS A 166 -11.66 10.47 -19.32
CA LYS A 166 -10.70 10.13 -20.37
C LYS A 166 -9.36 9.61 -19.82
N ASN A 167 -8.96 10.04 -18.63
CA ASN A 167 -7.67 9.71 -18.02
C ASN A 167 -7.85 9.01 -16.66
N ILE A 168 -8.71 7.99 -16.65
CA ILE A 168 -8.91 7.15 -15.47
C ILE A 168 -7.73 6.20 -15.34
N LEU A 169 -7.30 5.94 -14.10
CA LEU A 169 -6.27 4.93 -13.79
C LEU A 169 -6.54 3.62 -14.56
N THR A 170 -5.51 3.14 -15.25
CA THR A 170 -5.56 1.89 -16.02
C THR A 170 -4.69 0.86 -15.34
N GLY A 171 -5.24 -0.34 -15.12
CA GLY A 171 -4.51 -1.43 -14.46
C GLY A 171 -3.41 -2.02 -15.35
N ALA A 172 -2.43 -2.63 -14.69
CA ALA A 172 -1.42 -3.43 -15.36
C ALA A 172 -2.07 -4.54 -16.20
N GLN A 173 -1.48 -4.84 -17.36
CA GLN A 173 -1.94 -5.88 -18.28
C GLN A 173 -1.08 -7.13 -18.15
N SER A 174 -1.66 -8.29 -18.47
CA SER A 174 -0.95 -9.57 -18.46
C SER A 174 -0.28 -9.90 -17.11
N VAL A 175 -0.94 -9.54 -16.01
CA VAL A 175 -0.52 -9.96 -14.67
C VAL A 175 -0.81 -11.44 -14.51
N GLU A 176 0.23 -12.22 -14.31
CA GLU A 176 0.12 -13.64 -13.97
C GLU A 176 0.03 -13.78 -12.45
N TYR A 177 -0.93 -14.56 -11.97
CA TYR A 177 -1.12 -14.86 -10.56
C TYR A 177 -0.69 -16.30 -10.28
N LEU A 178 -0.38 -16.59 -9.02
CA LEU A 178 -0.27 -17.96 -8.55
C LEU A 178 -1.60 -18.71 -8.71
N GLN A 179 -1.60 -20.02 -8.46
CA GLN A 179 -2.81 -20.84 -8.60
C GLN A 179 -3.95 -20.32 -7.70
N SER A 180 -5.19 -20.48 -8.17
CA SER A 180 -6.39 -20.10 -7.40
C SER A 180 -6.65 -21.06 -6.23
N GLN A 181 -5.81 -20.93 -5.21
CA GLN A 181 -5.87 -21.67 -3.96
C GLN A 181 -5.47 -20.77 -2.79
N TRP A 182 -6.06 -21.06 -1.63
CA TRP A 182 -5.90 -20.30 -0.40
C TRP A 182 -5.58 -21.23 0.76
N CYS A 183 -4.95 -20.69 1.78
CA CYS A 183 -4.80 -21.37 3.06
C CYS A 183 -5.88 -20.91 4.04
N MET A 184 -6.63 -21.83 4.64
CA MET A 184 -7.66 -21.50 5.62
C MET A 184 -7.53 -22.32 6.89
N LEU A 185 -8.12 -21.85 7.98
CA LEU A 185 -8.26 -22.64 9.21
C LEU A 185 -9.00 -23.94 8.89
N ASN A 186 -8.41 -25.07 9.25
CA ASN A 186 -8.98 -26.39 9.11
C ASN A 186 -10.04 -26.60 10.20
N PRO A 187 -11.34 -26.71 9.84
CA PRO A 187 -12.41 -26.90 10.84
C PRO A 187 -12.23 -28.19 11.66
N ASN A 188 -11.60 -29.21 11.07
CA ASN A 188 -11.33 -30.47 11.75
C ASN A 188 -10.10 -30.34 12.66
N GLY A 189 -9.05 -29.65 12.22
CA GLY A 189 -7.82 -29.40 12.99
C GLY A 189 -8.05 -28.51 14.20
N TYR A 190 -8.90 -27.47 14.04
CA TYR A 190 -9.30 -26.56 15.11
C TYR A 190 -9.96 -27.29 16.29
N SER A 191 -10.81 -28.29 16.03
CA SER A 191 -11.45 -29.09 17.09
C SER A 191 -10.47 -29.96 17.89
N PHE A 192 -9.28 -30.25 17.37
CA PHE A 192 -8.22 -30.95 18.11
C PHE A 192 -7.37 -29.98 18.95
N SER A 193 -7.33 -28.70 18.56
CA SER A 193 -6.69 -27.61 19.29
C SER A 193 -7.64 -27.05 20.36
N ASN A 194 -7.82 -27.78 21.47
CA ASN A 194 -8.48 -27.26 22.67
C ASN A 194 -7.69 -26.16 23.40
N ASN A 195 -6.66 -25.58 22.75
CA ASN A 195 -5.76 -24.59 23.33
C ASN A 195 -5.75 -23.32 22.47
N THR A 196 -6.51 -22.30 22.90
CA THR A 196 -6.56 -20.97 22.26
C THR A 196 -5.18 -20.32 22.08
N ASN A 197 -4.20 -20.70 22.92
CA ASN A 197 -2.84 -20.18 22.80
C ASN A 197 -2.14 -20.67 21.53
N GLN A 198 -2.39 -21.92 21.09
CA GLN A 198 -1.75 -22.48 19.90
C GLN A 198 -2.21 -21.76 18.62
N LEU A 199 -3.52 -21.49 18.51
CA LEU A 199 -4.06 -20.74 17.38
C LEU A 199 -3.51 -19.31 17.36
N GLY A 200 -3.51 -18.63 18.50
CA GLY A 200 -2.94 -17.29 18.64
C GLY A 200 -1.46 -17.22 18.24
N ASP A 201 -0.66 -18.18 18.68
CA ASP A 201 0.77 -18.26 18.35
C ASP A 201 1.02 -18.45 16.85
N ASN A 202 0.23 -19.33 16.20
CA ASN A 202 0.33 -19.56 14.76
C ASN A 202 -0.13 -18.35 13.93
N VAL A 203 -1.19 -17.65 14.37
CA VAL A 203 -1.63 -16.39 13.75
C VAL A 203 -0.55 -15.32 13.92
N ASN A 204 0.03 -15.19 15.11
CA ASN A 204 1.12 -14.24 15.36
C ASN A 204 2.36 -14.55 14.50
N TYR A 205 2.72 -15.83 14.36
CA TYR A 205 3.79 -16.26 13.47
C TYR A 205 3.49 -15.85 12.01
N ALA A 206 2.29 -16.17 11.51
CA ALA A 206 1.89 -15.81 10.15
C ALA A 206 2.01 -14.29 9.91
N CYS A 207 1.48 -13.48 10.84
CA CYS A 207 1.49 -12.02 10.75
C CYS A 207 2.86 -11.37 11.01
N THR A 208 3.80 -12.10 11.60
CA THR A 208 5.21 -11.64 11.72
C THR A 208 5.92 -11.68 10.37
N PHE A 209 5.55 -12.63 9.50
CA PHE A 209 6.20 -12.88 8.22
C PHE A 209 5.32 -12.56 7.00
N SER A 210 4.18 -11.89 7.21
CA SER A 210 3.27 -11.46 6.15
C SER A 210 2.44 -10.25 6.60
N ASP A 211 1.64 -9.69 5.69
CA ASP A 211 0.83 -8.51 5.98
C ASP A 211 -0.58 -8.85 6.49
N CYS A 212 -0.79 -8.72 7.80
CA CYS A 212 -2.12 -8.89 8.43
C CYS A 212 -2.80 -7.56 8.78
N THR A 213 -2.31 -6.42 8.31
CA THR A 213 -2.80 -5.10 8.76
C THR A 213 -4.29 -4.86 8.48
N ALA A 214 -4.86 -5.52 7.46
CA ALA A 214 -6.28 -5.47 7.14
C ALA A 214 -7.20 -6.09 8.23
N LEU A 215 -6.65 -6.87 9.17
CA LEU A 215 -7.40 -7.39 10.33
C LEU A 215 -7.61 -6.36 11.44
N GLY A 216 -6.98 -5.17 11.32
CA GLY A 216 -7.13 -4.10 12.30
C GLY A 216 -8.57 -3.63 12.46
N PHE A 217 -8.90 -3.09 13.63
CA PHE A 217 -10.21 -2.48 13.86
C PHE A 217 -10.49 -1.36 12.84
N GLY A 218 -11.68 -1.37 12.24
CA GLY A 218 -12.08 -0.39 11.22
C GLY A 218 -11.48 -0.62 9.83
N SER A 219 -10.72 -1.70 9.64
CA SER A 219 -10.15 -2.12 8.35
C SER A 219 -11.10 -3.08 7.60
N SER A 220 -10.80 -3.37 6.33
CA SER A 220 -11.64 -4.18 5.44
C SER A 220 -11.93 -5.60 5.96
N CYS A 221 -10.98 -6.19 6.69
CA CYS A 221 -11.11 -7.51 7.31
C CYS A 221 -11.27 -7.45 8.84
N GLY A 222 -11.51 -6.27 9.43
CA GLY A 222 -11.57 -6.08 10.88
C GLY A 222 -12.79 -6.70 11.59
N ASN A 223 -13.79 -7.16 10.83
CA ASN A 223 -15.04 -7.74 11.34
C ASN A 223 -15.12 -9.27 11.16
N LEU A 224 -14.02 -9.93 10.80
CA LEU A 224 -13.99 -11.39 10.71
C LEU A 224 -14.15 -12.03 12.10
N ASP A 225 -14.77 -13.21 12.14
CA ASP A 225 -14.76 -14.06 13.33
C ASP A 225 -13.37 -14.68 13.54
N GLU A 226 -13.18 -15.40 14.65
CA GLU A 226 -11.91 -16.05 14.98
C GLU A 226 -11.39 -16.94 13.84
N ALA A 227 -12.28 -17.72 13.22
CA ALA A 227 -11.94 -18.59 12.11
C ALA A 227 -11.52 -17.82 10.86
N GLY A 228 -12.22 -16.73 10.55
CA GLY A 228 -11.88 -15.82 9.46
C GLY A 228 -10.54 -15.11 9.68
N ASN A 229 -10.30 -14.59 10.89
CA ASN A 229 -9.03 -13.96 11.26
C ASN A 229 -7.85 -14.91 11.08
N ALA A 230 -7.97 -16.14 11.59
CA ALA A 230 -6.93 -17.15 11.42
C ALA A 230 -6.72 -17.52 9.95
N SER A 231 -7.80 -17.73 9.21
CA SER A 231 -7.74 -18.05 7.78
C SER A 231 -7.06 -16.93 6.99
N TYR A 232 -7.33 -15.67 7.31
CA TYR A 232 -6.71 -14.54 6.63
C TYR A 232 -5.21 -14.51 6.87
N ALA A 233 -4.80 -14.59 8.15
CA ALA A 233 -3.38 -14.63 8.52
C ALA A 233 -2.64 -15.80 7.83
N PHE A 234 -3.22 -17.00 7.87
CA PHE A 234 -2.65 -18.18 7.21
C PHE A 234 -2.55 -18.00 5.70
N ASN A 235 -3.58 -17.42 5.06
CA ASN A 235 -3.51 -17.12 3.63
C ASN A 235 -2.42 -16.10 3.32
N MET A 236 -2.32 -15.01 4.07
CA MET A 236 -1.29 -14.00 3.83
C MET A 236 0.12 -14.60 3.86
N TYR A 237 0.41 -15.43 4.87
CA TYR A 237 1.67 -16.15 4.94
C TYR A 237 1.85 -17.15 3.79
N PHE A 238 0.85 -17.97 3.51
CA PHE A 238 0.89 -18.97 2.42
C PHE A 238 1.21 -18.34 1.06
N GLN A 239 0.61 -17.18 0.77
CA GLN A 239 0.81 -16.51 -0.51
C GLN A 239 2.21 -15.90 -0.62
N VAL A 240 2.74 -15.24 0.42
CA VAL A 240 4.12 -14.71 0.40
C VAL A 240 5.19 -15.82 0.40
N GLN A 241 4.81 -17.04 0.79
CA GLN A 241 5.66 -18.23 0.70
C GLN A 241 5.52 -18.98 -0.65
N ASN A 242 4.95 -18.35 -1.68
CA ASN A 242 4.74 -18.93 -3.01
C ASN A 242 3.89 -20.20 -3.01
N GLN A 243 2.87 -20.26 -2.15
CA GLN A 243 1.92 -21.37 -2.07
C GLN A 243 2.55 -22.76 -1.80
N LYS A 244 3.72 -22.81 -1.15
CA LYS A 244 4.32 -24.08 -0.70
C LYS A 244 3.36 -24.81 0.24
N ALA A 245 3.16 -26.11 0.03
CA ALA A 245 2.23 -26.90 0.84
C ALA A 245 2.57 -26.84 2.34
N GLU A 246 3.86 -26.83 2.68
CA GLU A 246 4.35 -26.75 4.06
C GLU A 246 4.06 -25.39 4.71
N ALA A 247 3.85 -24.34 3.91
CA ALA A 247 3.45 -23.02 4.41
C ALA A 247 1.96 -22.95 4.78
N CYS A 248 1.19 -24.01 4.53
CA CYS A 248 -0.21 -24.14 4.94
C CYS A 248 -0.44 -25.38 5.83
N ASP A 249 0.46 -25.60 6.79
CA ASP A 249 0.31 -26.64 7.81
C ASP A 249 -0.13 -26.05 9.15
N PHE A 250 0.63 -25.07 9.67
CA PHE A 250 0.39 -24.42 10.97
C PHE A 250 0.11 -25.44 12.09
N GLU A 251 0.95 -26.48 12.20
CA GLU A 251 0.80 -27.57 13.17
C GLU A 251 -0.51 -28.36 13.00
N GLY A 252 -0.95 -28.53 11.74
CA GLY A 252 -2.20 -29.17 11.36
C GLY A 252 -3.46 -28.31 11.54
N LEU A 253 -3.30 -27.04 11.94
CA LEU A 253 -4.42 -26.11 12.10
C LEU A 253 -4.95 -25.58 10.77
N ALA A 254 -4.17 -25.64 9.70
CA ALA A 254 -4.56 -25.10 8.42
C ALA A 254 -4.78 -26.17 7.35
N MET A 255 -5.47 -25.79 6.27
CA MET A 255 -5.63 -26.61 5.08
C MET A 255 -5.72 -25.75 3.82
N ILE A 256 -5.24 -26.28 2.71
CA ILE A 256 -5.39 -25.67 1.39
C ILE A 256 -6.83 -25.87 0.90
N THR A 257 -7.38 -24.84 0.29
CA THR A 257 -8.69 -24.87 -0.37
C THR A 257 -8.62 -24.20 -1.73
N THR A 258 -9.34 -24.73 -2.71
CA THR A 258 -9.58 -24.09 -4.02
C THR A 258 -10.88 -23.30 -4.06
N ARG A 259 -11.66 -23.35 -2.98
CA ARG A 259 -12.85 -22.52 -2.82
C ARG A 259 -12.42 -21.12 -2.38
N ASN A 260 -12.84 -20.09 -3.12
CA ASN A 260 -12.63 -18.71 -2.73
C ASN A 260 -13.26 -18.45 -1.34
N ILE A 261 -12.42 -17.98 -0.41
CA ILE A 261 -12.79 -17.69 0.99
C ILE A 261 -12.89 -16.19 1.29
N SER A 262 -12.68 -15.31 0.31
CA SER A 262 -12.96 -13.87 0.44
C SER A 262 -14.41 -13.60 0.83
N ARG A 263 -14.65 -12.43 1.43
CA ARG A 263 -15.96 -11.95 1.89
C ARG A 263 -16.09 -10.49 1.50
N GLU A 264 -17.28 -10.05 1.06
CA GLU A 264 -17.64 -8.64 0.81
C GLU A 264 -16.45 -7.70 0.53
N GLU A 265 -16.05 -6.90 1.52
CA GLU A 265 -14.94 -5.93 1.46
C GLU A 265 -13.57 -6.55 1.82
N CYS A 266 -13.55 -7.70 2.47
CA CYS A 266 -12.35 -8.44 2.87
C CYS A 266 -11.89 -9.44 1.80
N ASN A 267 -10.92 -9.00 0.99
CA ASN A 267 -10.31 -9.85 -0.02
C ASN A 267 -9.14 -10.66 0.52
N PHE A 268 -9.16 -11.98 0.34
CA PHE A 268 -8.04 -12.88 0.58
C PHE A 268 -7.20 -12.96 -0.70
N PRO A 269 -6.03 -12.31 -0.76
CA PRO A 269 -5.29 -12.16 -2.01
C PRO A 269 -4.68 -13.48 -2.48
N ILE A 270 -4.36 -13.52 -3.78
CA ILE A 270 -3.48 -14.51 -4.40
C ILE A 270 -2.28 -13.72 -4.93
N GLN A 271 -1.06 -14.08 -4.54
CA GLN A 271 0.13 -13.32 -4.96
C GLN A 271 0.39 -13.44 -6.47
N ILE A 272 1.13 -12.47 -7.01
CA ILE A 272 1.61 -12.51 -8.40
C ILE A 272 2.53 -13.72 -8.60
N GLY A 273 2.38 -14.40 -9.73
CA GLY A 273 3.18 -15.55 -10.09
C GLY A 273 4.52 -15.17 -10.71
N ASP A 274 5.45 -16.12 -10.76
CA ASP A 274 6.67 -15.96 -11.55
C ASP A 274 6.32 -16.05 -13.05
N PRO A 275 6.72 -15.08 -13.89
CA PRO A 275 6.49 -15.10 -15.34
C PRO A 275 7.11 -16.31 -16.06
N THR A 276 7.90 -17.15 -15.37
CA THR A 276 8.49 -18.38 -15.93
C THR A 276 7.66 -19.65 -15.73
N SER A 277 6.43 -19.57 -15.21
CA SER A 277 5.54 -20.74 -15.07
C SER A 277 4.72 -21.07 -16.32
N GLY A 278 5.02 -20.43 -17.46
CA GLY A 278 4.76 -21.02 -18.77
C GLY A 278 5.49 -22.35 -18.86
N HIS A 279 4.75 -23.47 -18.85
CA HIS A 279 5.26 -24.82 -19.06
C HIS A 279 6.25 -24.84 -20.23
N CYS A 280 7.54 -24.85 -19.94
CA CYS A 280 8.48 -25.48 -20.83
C CYS A 280 8.23 -26.99 -20.66
N ASP A 281 7.37 -27.52 -21.53
CA ASP A 281 7.25 -28.97 -21.76
C ASP A 281 8.65 -29.50 -22.10
N HIS A 282 9.36 -29.97 -21.08
CA HIS A 282 10.55 -30.80 -21.25
C HIS A 282 10.08 -32.21 -21.64
N ASN A 283 9.50 -32.33 -22.83
CA ASN A 283 9.14 -33.60 -23.43
C ASN A 283 9.28 -33.53 -24.95
N MET A 284 10.50 -33.29 -25.42
CA MET A 284 10.94 -33.82 -26.71
C MET A 284 12.46 -33.83 -26.77
N TYR A 285 13.10 -34.90 -26.25
CA TYR A 285 14.27 -35.54 -26.88
C TYR A 285 14.49 -36.87 -26.18
N GLY A 286 13.81 -37.90 -26.71
CA GLY A 286 14.16 -39.29 -26.45
C GLY A 286 15.53 -39.63 -27.06
N SER A 287 16.29 -40.40 -26.30
CA SER A 287 17.26 -41.41 -26.72
C SER A 287 18.21 -41.09 -27.88
N ILE A 288 19.46 -40.76 -27.57
CA ILE A 288 20.62 -41.42 -28.19
C ILE A 288 21.65 -41.74 -27.09
N MET A 289 21.57 -42.95 -26.53
CA MET A 289 22.75 -43.62 -25.99
C MET A 289 23.65 -44.00 -27.18
N GLY A 290 24.91 -43.58 -27.14
CA GLY A 290 25.88 -43.92 -28.18
C GLY A 290 27.32 -43.67 -27.76
N LEU A 291 27.87 -44.60 -26.97
CA LEU A 291 29.27 -45.03 -26.93
C LEU A 291 30.38 -43.95 -26.92
N SER A 292 31.00 -43.75 -25.75
CA SER A 292 32.43 -43.42 -25.70
C SER A 292 33.12 -44.25 -24.62
N LEU A 293 33.90 -45.22 -25.07
CA LEU A 293 34.78 -46.05 -24.27
C LEU A 293 36.16 -45.98 -24.96
N VAL A 294 37.20 -45.80 -24.13
CA VAL A 294 38.65 -45.92 -24.44
C VAL A 294 39.23 -44.68 -25.17
N SER A 295 40.28 -43.98 -24.72
CA SER A 295 41.46 -44.40 -23.96
C SER A 295 42.01 -43.25 -23.11
N MET A 296 42.39 -43.54 -21.87
CA MET A 296 43.31 -42.73 -21.08
C MET A 296 44.61 -43.54 -21.01
N LEU A 297 45.67 -43.13 -21.71
CA LEU A 297 47.02 -43.60 -21.41
C LEU A 297 48.08 -42.63 -21.97
N VAL A 298 48.72 -41.93 -21.02
CA VAL A 298 50.15 -41.58 -20.96
C VAL A 298 50.74 -40.73 -22.10
N LEU A 299 51.18 -39.51 -21.77
CA LEU A 299 52.62 -39.23 -21.63
C LEU A 299 52.87 -37.88 -20.94
N PHE A 300 53.49 -37.97 -19.77
CA PHE A 300 54.29 -36.91 -19.15
C PHE A 300 55.68 -36.89 -19.83
N MET A 301 56.29 -35.70 -19.85
CA MET A 301 57.70 -35.37 -20.15
C MET A 301 58.13 -35.31 -21.62
N ALA A 302 58.39 -34.10 -22.12
CA ALA A 302 59.76 -33.60 -22.36
C ALA A 302 59.76 -32.15 -22.90
N LEU A 303 60.54 -31.29 -22.23
CA LEU A 303 61.04 -29.95 -22.60
C LEU A 303 60.04 -28.77 -22.67
#